data_AF-A0A960PMJ5-F1
#
_entry.id   AF-A0A960PMJ5-F1
#
_cell.length_a   1.000
_cell.length_b   1.000
_cell.length_c   1.000
_cell.angle_alpha   90.00
_cell.angle_beta   90.00
_cell.angle_gamma   90.00
#
_symmetry.space_group_name_H-M   'P 1'
#
loop_
_entity.id
_entity.type
_entity.pdbx_description
1 polymer ?
#
loop_
_entity_poly.entity_id
_entity_poly.type
_entity_poly.pdbx_seq_one_letter_code
_entity_poly.pdbx_strand_id
1 'polypeptide(L)'
;MSSPSHTAIELAPKKAVSRSRKAAQFSVALFAVVGIAFTTTACTPEVIARQAIEQHWGKNAACAERIVKRESNYDADAVNRSSGATGLFQMMPLHKTWIKAELGYNFSEMVDPVKNSEAAKRLADKNYKAYGDMWAPWRTTGRAIKGGGCPA
;
A
#
# COMPACT_ATOMS: atom_id res chain seq x y z
N MET A 1 -10.57 -39.19 -80.12
CA MET A 1 -11.60 -40.18 -80.47
C MET A 1 -12.60 -40.23 -79.33
N SER A 2 -13.85 -39.90 -79.68
CA SER A 2 -15.16 -40.24 -79.10
C SER A 2 -15.37 -40.48 -77.58
N SER A 3 -16.31 -39.70 -77.02
CA SER A 3 -17.14 -40.04 -75.85
C SER A 3 -18.10 -41.22 -76.14
N PRO A 4 -18.71 -41.80 -75.10
CA PRO A 4 -20.14 -41.56 -74.78
C PRO A 4 -20.39 -41.34 -73.26
N SER A 5 -21.36 -40.56 -72.73
CA SER A 5 -22.84 -40.59 -72.84
C SER A 5 -23.43 -41.89 -72.24
N HIS A 6 -24.47 -41.99 -71.39
CA HIS A 6 -25.48 -41.15 -70.70
C HIS A 6 -26.02 -41.99 -69.51
N THR A 7 -26.73 -41.44 -68.51
CA THR A 7 -28.21 -41.57 -68.30
C THR A 7 -28.53 -41.05 -66.88
N ALA A 8 -29.65 -40.46 -66.49
CA ALA A 8 -30.63 -39.53 -67.07
C ALA A 8 -31.59 -39.10 -65.93
N ILE A 9 -31.73 -37.79 -65.72
CA ILE A 9 -32.97 -37.00 -65.60
C ILE A 9 -33.94 -37.26 -64.42
N GLU A 10 -34.22 -36.21 -63.61
CA GLU A 10 -35.61 -35.81 -63.32
C GLU A 10 -35.74 -34.32 -62.88
N LEU A 11 -36.39 -33.54 -63.77
CA LEU A 11 -37.38 -32.44 -63.61
C LEU A 11 -37.24 -31.34 -62.52
N ALA A 12 -37.23 -30.08 -62.99
CA ALA A 12 -37.42 -28.81 -62.25
C ALA A 12 -38.91 -28.59 -61.83
N PRO A 13 -39.39 -27.43 -61.31
CA PRO A 13 -38.76 -26.18 -60.82
C PRO A 13 -39.37 -25.65 -59.47
N LYS A 14 -38.83 -24.54 -58.90
CA LYS A 14 -39.57 -23.27 -58.61
C LYS A 14 -38.82 -22.37 -57.62
N LYS A 15 -38.81 -21.08 -57.96
CA LYS A 15 -38.21 -19.96 -57.23
C LYS A 15 -38.94 -19.63 -55.92
N ALA A 16 -38.12 -19.25 -54.94
CA ALA A 16 -38.22 -18.11 -54.02
C ALA A 16 -39.55 -17.81 -53.29
N VAL A 17 -39.51 -17.90 -51.96
CA VAL A 17 -40.12 -16.89 -51.08
C VAL A 17 -39.10 -16.48 -50.01
N SER A 18 -38.87 -15.17 -49.94
CA SER A 18 -37.98 -14.50 -48.99
C SER A 18 -38.69 -14.12 -47.68
N ARG A 19 -37.88 -13.72 -46.69
CA ARG A 19 -38.18 -13.18 -45.33
C ARG A 19 -38.21 -14.28 -44.26
N SER A 20 -37.35 -14.26 -43.24
CA SER A 20 -37.15 -13.15 -42.31
C SER A 20 -35.78 -13.18 -41.61
N ARG A 21 -35.07 -12.06 -41.79
CA ARG A 21 -34.06 -11.36 -40.97
C ARG A 21 -33.44 -12.05 -39.74
N LYS A 22 -32.12 -12.24 -39.84
CA LYS A 22 -31.05 -11.92 -38.86
C LYS A 22 -31.39 -12.08 -37.36
N ALA A 23 -30.89 -13.13 -36.72
CA ALA A 23 -30.59 -13.11 -35.27
C ALA A 23 -29.67 -14.27 -34.81
N ALA A 24 -28.68 -14.69 -35.59
CA ALA A 24 -27.79 -15.80 -35.19
C ALA A 24 -26.29 -15.49 -35.35
N GLN A 25 -25.91 -14.21 -35.25
CA GLN A 25 -24.50 -13.78 -35.35
C GLN A 25 -24.22 -12.55 -34.47
N PHE A 26 -24.42 -12.63 -33.16
CA PHE A 26 -23.95 -11.59 -32.22
C PHE A 26 -23.67 -12.17 -30.82
N SER A 27 -22.82 -13.19 -30.71
CA SER A 27 -22.47 -13.73 -29.38
C SER A 27 -21.04 -14.25 -29.23
N VAL A 28 -20.07 -13.79 -30.03
CA VAL A 28 -18.64 -14.08 -29.76
C VAL A 28 -17.73 -12.84 -29.87
N ALA A 29 -18.21 -11.70 -30.39
CA ALA A 29 -17.42 -10.47 -30.48
C ALA A 29 -17.63 -9.53 -29.26
N LEU A 30 -17.46 -10.04 -28.04
CA LEU A 30 -17.38 -9.20 -26.83
C LEU A 30 -16.53 -9.86 -25.71
N PHE A 31 -15.32 -10.29 -26.03
CA PHE A 31 -14.28 -10.57 -25.02
C PHE A 31 -12.92 -10.02 -25.47
N ALA A 32 -12.90 -8.76 -25.91
CA ALA A 32 -11.67 -8.03 -26.21
C ALA A 32 -11.57 -6.68 -25.45
N VAL A 33 -12.27 -6.56 -24.33
CA VAL A 33 -12.14 -5.40 -23.41
C VAL A 33 -12.23 -5.91 -21.96
N VAL A 34 -11.38 -6.85 -21.57
CA VAL A 34 -11.17 -7.18 -20.16
C VAL A 34 -9.69 -7.46 -19.97
N GLY A 35 -9.01 -6.64 -19.17
CA GLY A 35 -7.72 -7.04 -18.62
C GLY A 35 -6.56 -6.06 -18.72
N ILE A 36 -6.78 -4.75 -18.73
CA ILE A 36 -5.74 -3.82 -18.24
C ILE A 36 -6.39 -2.87 -17.25
N ALA A 37 -6.85 -3.42 -16.12
CA ALA A 37 -6.98 -2.62 -14.91
C ALA A 37 -5.55 -2.38 -14.43
N PHE A 38 -5.02 -1.19 -14.73
CA PHE A 38 -3.73 -0.74 -14.24
C PHE A 38 -3.68 -0.92 -12.71
N THR A 39 -2.74 -1.74 -12.25
CA THR A 39 -2.39 -1.93 -10.85
C THR A 39 -1.72 -0.66 -10.32
N THR A 40 -2.48 0.36 -9.96
CA THR A 40 -1.96 1.59 -9.35
C THR A 40 -1.77 1.45 -7.84
N THR A 41 -1.09 0.39 -7.38
CA THR A 41 -0.87 0.11 -5.95
C THR A 41 0.29 0.90 -5.33
N ALA A 42 0.87 1.87 -6.03
CA ALA A 42 2.19 2.42 -5.69
C ALA A 42 2.19 3.66 -4.78
N CYS A 43 1.04 4.27 -4.46
CA CYS A 43 1.03 5.58 -3.76
C CYS A 43 -0.09 5.74 -2.72
N THR A 44 -0.45 4.69 -1.99
CA THR A 44 -1.32 4.90 -0.82
C THR A 44 -0.49 5.40 0.38
N PRO A 45 -1.07 6.23 1.26
CA PRO A 45 -0.38 6.67 2.48
C PRO A 45 0.13 5.50 3.32
N GLU A 46 -0.64 4.41 3.41
CA GLU A 46 -0.22 3.21 4.13
C GLU A 46 0.99 2.51 3.49
N VAL A 47 1.05 2.42 2.15
CA VAL A 47 2.22 1.84 1.45
C VAL A 47 3.47 2.70 1.68
N ILE A 48 3.34 4.02 1.60
CA ILE A 48 4.45 4.95 1.89
C ILE A 48 4.91 4.81 3.34
N ALA A 49 3.98 4.71 4.29
CA ALA A 49 4.29 4.50 5.69
C ALA A 49 5.04 3.18 5.93
N ARG A 50 4.58 2.08 5.32
CA ARG A 50 5.25 0.77 5.39
C ARG A 50 6.65 0.81 4.80
N GLN A 51 6.83 1.44 3.64
CA GLN A 51 8.15 1.63 3.03
C GLN A 51 9.10 2.43 3.93
N ALA A 52 8.62 3.52 4.52
CA ALA A 52 9.41 4.31 5.48
C ALA A 52 9.78 3.53 6.75
N ILE A 53 8.90 2.65 7.23
CA ILE A 53 9.18 1.74 8.33
C ILE A 53 10.27 0.73 7.92
N GLU A 54 10.09 0.04 6.81
CA GLU A 54 11.04 -0.96 6.29
C GLU A 54 12.44 -0.36 6.11
N GLN A 55 12.52 0.84 5.54
CA GLN A 55 13.76 1.58 5.30
C GLN A 55 14.59 1.80 6.57
N HIS A 56 13.98 2.14 7.69
CA HIS A 56 14.70 2.51 8.92
C HIS A 56 14.71 1.43 10.00
N TRP A 57 13.66 0.61 10.09
CA TRP A 57 13.51 -0.38 11.16
C TRP A 57 14.04 -1.76 10.76
N GLY A 58 14.16 -2.06 9.47
CA GLY A 58 14.72 -3.31 8.95
C GLY A 58 14.10 -4.54 9.60
N LYS A 59 14.91 -5.36 10.29
CA LYS A 59 14.42 -6.56 11.01
C LYS A 59 13.34 -6.28 12.07
N ASN A 60 13.23 -5.03 12.54
CA ASN A 60 12.23 -4.60 13.50
C ASN A 60 10.99 -3.96 12.82
N ALA A 61 10.86 -4.01 11.49
CA ALA A 61 9.75 -3.40 10.76
C ALA A 61 8.38 -3.90 11.25
N ALA A 62 8.19 -5.21 11.41
CA ALA A 62 6.95 -5.78 11.94
C ALA A 62 6.60 -5.29 13.36
N CYS A 63 7.61 -4.96 14.16
CA CYS A 63 7.38 -4.29 15.43
C CYS A 63 6.88 -2.86 15.22
N ALA A 64 7.61 -2.07 14.42
CA ALA A 64 7.27 -0.68 14.15
C ALA A 64 5.88 -0.53 13.56
N GLU A 65 5.47 -1.44 12.67
CA GLU A 65 4.11 -1.48 12.14
C GLU A 65 3.04 -1.60 13.22
N ARG A 66 3.26 -2.43 14.26
CA ARG A 66 2.32 -2.52 15.40
C ARG A 66 2.28 -1.23 16.21
N ILE A 67 3.41 -0.54 16.35
CA ILE A 67 3.47 0.78 16.98
C ILE A 67 2.67 1.77 16.14
N VAL A 68 3.02 1.95 14.87
CA VAL A 68 2.37 2.90 13.95
C VAL A 68 0.87 2.63 13.82
N LYS A 69 0.45 1.36 13.77
CA LYS A 69 -0.97 1.00 13.76
C LYS A 69 -1.71 1.48 15.01
N ARG A 70 -1.09 1.41 16.19
CA ARG A 70 -1.67 1.87 17.47
C ARG A 70 -1.63 3.39 17.60
N GLU A 71 -0.51 4.00 17.23
CA GLU A 71 -0.22 5.41 17.48
C GLU A 71 -0.95 6.33 16.49
N SER A 72 -0.96 5.97 15.19
CA SER A 72 -1.54 6.83 14.16
C SER A 72 -2.41 6.10 13.13
N ASN A 73 -2.53 4.78 13.20
CA ASN A 73 -3.21 3.98 12.18
C ASN A 73 -2.62 4.20 10.76
N TYR A 74 -1.28 4.30 10.65
CA TYR A 74 -0.55 4.60 9.42
C TYR A 74 -0.80 5.99 8.82
N ASP A 75 -1.42 6.89 9.57
CA ASP A 75 -1.57 8.28 9.18
C ASP A 75 -0.28 9.05 9.53
N ALA A 76 0.41 9.58 8.51
CA ALA A 76 1.62 10.38 8.68
C ALA A 76 1.31 11.83 9.08
N ASP A 77 0.09 12.31 8.83
CA ASP A 77 -0.35 13.67 9.19
C ASP A 77 -1.03 13.71 10.57
N ALA A 78 -1.08 12.58 11.27
CA ALA A 78 -1.73 12.48 12.59
C ALA A 78 -1.08 13.41 13.61
N VAL A 79 -1.88 14.33 14.16
CA VAL A 79 -1.48 15.23 15.24
C VAL A 79 -2.43 15.09 16.42
N ASN A 80 -1.92 14.68 17.57
CA ASN A 80 -2.67 14.70 18.82
C ASN A 80 -2.80 16.15 19.33
N ARG A 81 -4.03 16.68 19.33
CA ARG A 81 -4.31 18.07 19.73
C ARG A 81 -3.94 18.41 21.18
N SER A 82 -3.97 17.44 22.08
CA SER A 82 -3.69 17.66 23.51
C SER A 82 -2.20 17.62 23.82
N SER A 83 -1.45 16.70 23.21
CA SER A 83 -0.03 16.48 23.52
C SER A 83 0.94 17.05 22.47
N GLY A 84 0.45 17.39 21.27
CA GLY A 84 1.27 17.75 20.12
C GLY A 84 2.03 16.58 19.51
N ALA A 85 1.73 15.34 19.91
CA ALA A 85 2.35 14.15 19.32
C ALA A 85 2.06 14.10 17.82
N THR A 86 3.09 13.88 17.00
CA THR A 86 3.02 14.09 15.54
C THR A 86 3.56 12.88 14.76
N GLY A 87 2.86 12.53 13.69
CA GLY A 87 3.29 11.58 12.69
C GLY A 87 3.02 10.12 13.02
N LEU A 88 3.59 9.24 12.19
CA LEU A 88 3.42 7.78 12.24
C LEU A 88 3.63 7.19 13.63
N PHE A 89 4.68 7.62 14.31
CA PHE A 89 5.05 7.12 15.63
C PHE A 89 4.50 7.97 16.78
N GLN A 90 3.73 9.03 16.50
CA GLN A 90 3.29 10.00 17.51
C GLN A 90 4.49 10.54 18.31
N MET A 91 5.47 11.06 17.59
CA MET A 91 6.68 11.65 18.18
C MET A 91 6.29 12.84 19.07
N MET A 92 6.82 12.90 20.30
CA MET A 92 6.44 13.91 21.29
C MET A 92 7.22 15.22 21.13
N PRO A 93 6.60 16.42 21.30
CA PRO A 93 7.27 17.71 21.17
C PRO A 93 8.49 17.92 22.07
N LEU A 94 8.56 17.21 23.19
CA LEU A 94 9.70 17.25 24.12
C LEU A 94 11.03 16.84 23.44
N HIS A 95 10.96 16.09 22.34
CA HIS A 95 12.11 15.63 21.56
C HIS A 95 12.58 16.66 20.53
N LYS A 96 11.90 17.80 20.36
CA LYS A 96 12.18 18.81 19.32
C LYS A 96 13.64 19.26 19.30
N THR A 97 14.20 19.60 20.45
CA THR A 97 15.60 20.05 20.54
C THR A 97 16.57 18.94 20.15
N TRP A 98 16.33 17.72 20.62
CA TRP A 98 17.15 16.55 20.29
C TRP A 98 17.08 16.20 18.80
N ILE A 99 15.87 16.15 18.23
CA ILE A 99 15.65 15.90 16.78
C ILE A 99 16.40 16.93 15.96
N LYS A 100 16.32 18.22 16.33
CA LYS A 100 17.03 19.27 15.62
C LYS A 100 18.54 19.11 15.71
N ALA A 101 19.05 18.81 16.90
CA ALA A 101 20.48 18.70 17.15
C ALA A 101 21.10 17.47 16.47
N GLU A 102 20.42 16.33 16.47
CA GLU A 102 20.99 15.07 15.96
C GLU A 102 20.64 14.75 14.51
N LEU A 103 19.47 15.19 14.03
CA LEU A 103 18.98 14.85 12.69
C LEU A 103 18.85 16.08 11.78
N GLY A 104 18.97 17.30 12.33
CA GLY A 104 18.81 18.54 11.58
C GLY A 104 17.34 18.89 11.26
N TYR A 105 16.40 18.00 11.56
CA TYR A 105 14.97 18.18 11.26
C TYR A 105 14.30 19.15 12.24
N ASN A 106 13.35 19.91 11.73
CA ASN A 106 12.41 20.64 12.56
C ASN A 106 11.25 19.72 12.96
N PHE A 107 10.69 19.95 14.13
CA PHE A 107 9.59 19.10 14.61
C PHE A 107 8.34 19.15 13.72
N SER A 108 8.11 20.25 13.01
CA SER A 108 7.03 20.35 12.01
C SER A 108 7.19 19.36 10.85
N GLU A 109 8.40 18.82 10.64
CA GLU A 109 8.68 17.82 9.61
C GLU A 109 8.38 16.39 10.10
N MET A 110 7.89 16.21 11.33
CA MET A 110 7.49 14.89 11.83
C MET A 110 6.23 14.34 11.15
N VAL A 111 5.60 15.10 10.26
CA VAL A 111 4.57 14.59 9.34
C VAL A 111 5.17 13.89 8.11
N ASP A 112 6.45 14.10 7.83
CA ASP A 112 7.15 13.34 6.79
C ASP A 112 7.38 11.90 7.29
N PRO A 113 6.84 10.88 6.60
CA PRO A 113 6.87 9.50 7.09
C PRO A 113 8.30 8.95 7.20
N VAL A 114 9.22 9.36 6.32
CA VAL A 114 10.61 8.92 6.31
C VAL A 114 11.35 9.53 7.51
N LYS A 115 11.25 10.86 7.68
CA LYS A 115 11.89 11.56 8.80
C LYS A 115 11.32 11.14 10.16
N ASN A 116 10.02 10.93 10.24
CA ASN A 116 9.36 10.43 11.46
C ASN A 116 9.83 9.02 11.81
N SER A 117 9.92 8.13 10.81
CA SER A 117 10.42 6.76 10.98
C SER A 117 11.89 6.72 11.42
N GLU A 118 12.76 7.54 10.81
CA GLU A 118 14.16 7.67 11.23
C GLU A 118 14.27 8.18 12.67
N ALA A 119 13.60 9.29 12.98
CA ALA A 119 13.63 9.87 14.31
C ALA A 119 13.11 8.88 15.36
N ALA A 120 12.05 8.15 15.06
CA ALA A 120 11.49 7.13 15.94
C ALA A 120 12.48 5.98 16.16
N LYS A 121 13.14 5.50 15.10
CA LYS A 121 14.17 4.45 15.20
C LYS A 121 15.36 4.89 16.06
N ARG A 122 15.85 6.12 15.86
CA ARG A 122 16.99 6.68 16.61
C ARG A 122 16.66 6.82 18.10
N LEU A 123 15.45 7.27 18.42
CA LEU A 123 14.97 7.34 19.80
C LEU A 123 14.83 5.94 20.40
N ALA A 124 14.25 5.00 19.65
CA ALA A 124 14.11 3.62 20.08
C ALA A 124 15.45 2.95 20.38
N ASP A 125 16.48 3.18 19.56
CA ASP A 125 17.82 2.64 19.79
C ASP A 125 18.48 3.22 21.05
N LYS A 126 18.29 4.53 21.29
CA LYS A 126 18.77 5.20 22.50
C LYS A 126 18.12 4.64 23.75
N ASN A 127 16.80 4.48 23.72
CA ASN A 127 16.06 3.88 24.83
C ASN A 127 16.51 2.44 25.06
N TYR A 128 16.71 1.66 24.00
CA TYR A 128 17.14 0.28 24.13
C TYR A 128 18.52 0.18 24.77
N LYS A 129 19.46 1.03 24.34
CA LYS A 129 20.81 1.10 24.91
C LYS A 129 20.80 1.55 26.37
N ALA A 130 19.92 2.48 26.74
CA ALA A 130 19.89 3.05 28.09
C ALA A 130 19.09 2.20 29.10
N TYR A 131 18.03 1.55 28.64
CA TYR A 131 16.98 1.00 29.52
C TYR A 131 16.50 -0.40 29.12
N GLY A 132 16.91 -0.93 27.97
CA GLY A 132 16.49 -2.25 27.48
C GLY A 132 15.08 -2.28 26.85
N ASP A 133 14.46 -1.13 26.60
CA ASP A 133 13.18 -1.00 25.90
C ASP A 133 13.31 -0.17 24.62
N MET A 134 12.62 -0.52 23.53
CA MET A 134 12.70 0.26 22.29
C MET A 134 11.82 1.52 22.36
N TRP A 135 10.55 1.41 21.99
CA TRP A 135 9.70 2.59 21.82
C TRP A 135 9.05 3.05 23.13
N ALA A 136 9.42 4.26 23.55
CA ALA A 136 8.92 4.95 24.75
C ALA A 136 8.99 6.47 24.54
N PRO A 137 8.07 7.07 23.74
CA PRO A 137 8.18 8.46 23.29
C PRO A 137 7.99 9.49 24.39
N TRP A 138 7.34 9.13 25.51
CA TRP A 138 7.17 10.01 26.67
C TRP A 138 8.43 10.12 27.55
N ARG A 139 9.46 9.30 27.29
CA ARG A 139 10.62 9.23 28.18
C ARG A 139 11.68 10.27 27.81
N THR A 140 12.08 11.05 28.81
CA THR A 140 13.28 11.90 28.80
C THR A 140 14.36 11.35 29.74
N THR A 141 13.96 10.73 30.86
CA THR A 141 14.79 10.03 31.85
C THR A 141 13.94 8.96 32.58
N GLY A 142 14.54 7.94 33.22
CA GLY A 142 13.86 7.07 34.20
C GLY A 142 13.58 5.60 33.85
N ARG A 143 12.80 4.92 34.72
CA ARG A 143 12.59 3.45 34.80
C ARG A 143 11.76 2.90 33.62
N ALA A 144 12.16 1.73 33.12
CA ALA A 144 11.49 1.01 32.02
C ALA A 144 10.04 0.62 32.35
N ILE A 145 9.09 0.95 31.45
CA ILE A 145 7.75 0.32 31.43
C ILE A 145 7.82 -0.81 30.42
N LYS A 146 7.92 -2.06 30.91
CA LYS A 146 7.94 -3.25 30.05
C LYS A 146 6.67 -3.31 29.20
N GLY A 147 6.83 -3.42 27.88
CA GLY A 147 5.73 -3.70 26.93
C GLY A 147 5.26 -2.52 26.06
N GLY A 148 5.76 -1.29 26.26
CA GLY A 148 5.25 -0.11 25.53
C GLY A 148 5.74 0.06 24.07
N GLY A 149 6.80 -0.65 23.67
CA GLY A 149 7.52 -0.33 22.43
C GLY A 149 7.48 -1.40 21.35
N CYS A 150 8.59 -2.10 21.11
CA CYS A 150 8.58 -3.58 21.16
C CYS A 150 9.93 -4.02 21.74
N PRO A 151 10.07 -5.29 22.12
CA PRO A 151 11.00 -5.64 23.18
C PRO A 151 12.30 -6.27 22.66
N ALA A 152 13.13 -6.69 23.62
CA ALA A 152 13.83 -7.96 23.53
C ALA A 152 12.83 -9.14 23.62
#